data_AF-A0A2G2G5B2-F1
#
_entry.id   AF-A0A2G2G5B2-F1
#
_cell.length_a   1.000
_cell.length_b   1.000
_cell.length_c   1.000
_cell.angle_alpha   90.00
_cell.angle_beta   90.00
_cell.angle_gamma   90.00
#
_symmetry.space_group_name_H-M   'P 1'
#
loop_
_entity.id
_entity.type
_entity.pdbx_description
1 polymer ?
#
loop_
_entity_poly.entity_id
_entity_poly.type
_entity_poly.pdbx_seq_one_letter_code
_entity_poly.pdbx_strand_id
1 'polypeptide(L)' 'MAEHDIQQNDGTDPVEMPLISAHDAADYLSEILPQLAEIALNSGLAELGELMVLASSFAINAKTEGKF' A
#
# COMPACT_ATOMS: atom_id res chain seq x y z
N MET A 1 42.19 -26.45 19.86
CA MET A 1 41.08 -26.35 18.90
C MET A 1 39.84 -26.17 19.75
N ALA A 2 39.32 -24.95 19.81
CA ALA A 2 38.10 -24.59 20.53
C ALA A 2 37.29 -23.71 19.59
N GLU A 3 36.01 -24.04 19.52
CA GLU A 3 35.06 -23.65 18.50
C GLU A 3 34.77 -22.14 18.58
N HIS A 4 34.80 -21.46 17.42
CA HIS A 4 34.29 -20.11 17.28
C HIS A 4 32.80 -20.21 16.95
N ASP A 5 31.95 -20.04 17.96
CA ASP A 5 30.52 -19.74 17.76
C ASP A 5 30.38 -18.39 17.07
N ILE A 6 30.16 -18.41 15.76
CA ILE A 6 29.78 -17.22 14.98
C ILE A 6 28.30 -16.97 15.30
N GLN A 7 28.05 -16.13 16.30
CA GLN A 7 26.73 -15.57 16.54
C GLN A 7 26.41 -14.61 15.38
N GLN A 8 25.75 -15.11 14.34
CA GLN A 8 25.14 -14.27 13.31
C GLN A 8 23.99 -13.50 13.96
N ASN A 9 24.28 -12.29 14.43
CA ASN A 9 23.25 -11.31 14.72
C ASN A 9 23.17 -10.41 13.47
N ASP A 10 22.50 -10.92 12.44
CA ASP A 10 22.13 -10.14 11.26
C ASP A 10 21.07 -9.14 11.75
N GLY A 11 21.53 -7.94 12.12
CA GLY A 11 20.75 -6.84 12.68
C GLY A 11 19.78 -6.23 11.67
N THR A 12 19.05 -7.08 10.98
CA THR A 12 17.91 -6.73 10.16
C THR A 12 16.68 -7.09 10.98
N ASP A 13 16.47 -6.36 12.09
CA ASP A 13 15.15 -6.32 12.70
C ASP A 13 14.16 -6.06 11.56
N PRO A 14 13.15 -6.93 11.33
CA PRO A 14 12.15 -6.65 10.32
C PRO A 14 11.58 -5.29 10.70
N VAL A 15 11.75 -4.30 9.83
CA VAL A 15 11.04 -3.04 9.96
C VAL A 15 9.58 -3.44 9.88
N GLU A 16 8.94 -3.60 11.03
CA GLU A 16 7.51 -3.85 11.11
C GLU A 16 6.88 -2.69 10.35
N MET A 17 6.39 -2.98 9.15
CA MET A 17 5.60 -2.00 8.43
C MET A 17 4.54 -1.53 9.40
N PRO A 18 4.37 -0.21 9.58
CA PRO A 18 3.37 0.30 10.50
C PRO A 18 2.05 -0.40 10.18
N LEU A 19 1.51 -1.08 11.20
CA LEU A 19 0.22 -1.75 11.12
C LEU A 19 -0.84 -0.68 10.92
N ILE A 20 -1.04 -0.28 9.67
CA ILE A 20 -2.16 0.56 9.28
C ILE A 20 -3.42 -0.29 9.36
N SER A 21 -4.48 0.24 9.99
CA SER A 21 -5.75 -0.46 9.96
C SER A 21 -6.27 -0.50 8.52
N ALA A 22 -7.15 -1.46 8.19
CA ALA A 22 -7.77 -1.52 6.87
C ALA A 22 -8.52 -0.22 6.52
N HIS A 23 -9.01 0.48 7.54
CA HIS A 23 -9.63 1.80 7.42
C HIS A 23 -8.60 2.88 7.04
N ASP A 24 -7.46 2.93 7.73
CA ASP A 24 -6.38 3.89 7.41
C ASP A 24 -5.80 3.65 6.02
N ALA A 25 -5.69 2.38 5.62
CA ALA A 25 -5.29 1.98 4.28
C ALA A 25 -6.30 2.46 3.23
N ALA A 26 -7.60 2.30 3.47
CA ALA A 26 -8.64 2.78 2.57
C ALA A 26 -8.66 4.31 2.47
N ASP A 27 -8.44 5.03 3.57
CA ASP A 27 -8.32 6.48 3.57
C ASP A 27 -7.13 6.92 2.71
N TYR A 28 -5.95 6.35 2.96
CA TYR A 28 -4.76 6.65 2.17
C TYR A 28 -4.92 6.33 0.68
N LEU A 29 -5.53 5.17 0.37
CA LEU A 29 -5.77 4.75 -1.01
C LEU A 29 -6.79 5.65 -1.71
N SER A 30 -7.81 6.13 -1.00
CA SER A 30 -8.83 7.02 -1.55
C SER A 30 -8.23 8.36 -2.03
N GLU A 31 -7.14 8.81 -1.41
CA GLU A 31 -6.45 10.06 -1.75
C GLU A 31 -5.41 9.89 -2.86
N ILE A 32 -4.63 8.80 -2.83
CA ILE A 32 -3.50 8.60 -3.76
C ILE A 32 -3.94 8.08 -5.14
N LEU A 33 -4.94 7.20 -5.19
CA LEU A 33 -5.36 6.51 -6.42
C LEU A 33 -5.94 7.46 -7.49
N PRO A 34 -6.73 8.51 -7.16
CA PRO A 34 -7.18 9.49 -8.14
C PRO A 34 -6.02 10.26 -8.78
N GLN A 35 -5.00 10.62 -7.99
CA GLN A 35 -3.81 11.34 -8.49
C GLN A 35 -3.01 10.45 -9.44
N LEU A 36 -2.85 9.17 -9.09
CA LEU A 36 -2.20 8.18 -9.97
C LEU A 36 -3.00 7.93 -11.25
N ALA A 37 -4.33 7.91 -11.15
CA ALA A 37 -5.20 7.78 -12.32
C ALA A 37 -4.99 8.95 -13.29
N GLU A 38 -4.95 10.18 -12.78
CA GLU A 38 -4.71 11.38 -13.59
C GLU A 38 -3.35 11.34 -14.30
N ILE A 39 -2.29 10.93 -13.59
CA ILE A 39 -0.95 10.75 -14.18
C ILE A 39 -0.96 9.67 -15.27
N ALA A 40 -1.62 8.53 -15.03
CA ALA A 40 -1.72 7.44 -15.99
C ALA A 40 -2.47 7.87 -17.26
N LEU A 41 -3.60 8.55 -17.11
CA LEU A 41 -4.38 9.11 -18.23
C LEU A 41 -3.56 10.11 -19.05
N ASN A 42 -2.86 11.03 -18.38
CA ASN A 42 -2.00 12.02 -19.02
C ASN A 42 -0.76 11.42 -19.69
N SER A 43 -0.35 10.22 -19.26
CA SER A 43 0.77 9.47 -19.84
C SER A 43 0.34 8.53 -20.98
N GLY A 44 -0.94 8.56 -21.38
CA GLY A 44 -1.49 7.68 -22.42
C GLY A 44 -1.77 6.25 -21.96
N LEU A 45 -1.69 5.98 -20.65
CA LEU A 45 -2.00 4.68 -20.03
C LEU A 45 -3.48 4.65 -19.62
N ALA A 46 -4.37 4.71 -20.61
CA ALA A 46 -5.81 4.88 -20.37
C ALA A 46 -6.41 3.79 -19.48
N GLU A 47 -6.12 2.52 -19.80
CA GLU A 47 -6.62 1.35 -19.06
C GLU A 47 -6.14 1.34 -17.60
N LEU A 48 -4.87 1.70 -17.37
CA LEU A 48 -4.34 1.83 -16.00
C LEU A 48 -5.04 2.96 -15.25
N GLY A 49 -5.28 4.10 -15.91
CA GLY A 49 -6.01 5.21 -15.34
C GLY A 49 -7.41 4.82 -14.89
N GLU A 50 -8.17 4.12 -15.75
CA GLU A 50 -9.51 3.62 -15.43
C GLU A 50 -9.52 2.63 -14.25
N LEU A 51 -8.54 1.71 -14.22
CA LEU A 51 -8.39 0.77 -13.09
C LEU A 51 -8.08 1.49 -11.77
N MET A 52 -7.30 2.56 -11.79
CA MET A 52 -6.98 3.35 -10.60
C MET A 52 -8.19 4.15 -10.10
N VAL A 53 -9.03 4.68 -10.99
CA VAL A 53 -10.32 5.29 -10.62
C VAL A 53 -11.25 4.26 -9.97
N LEU A 54 -11.36 3.07 -10.58
CA LEU A 54 -12.17 1.99 -10.03
C LEU A 54 -11.68 1.56 -8.65
N ALA A 55 -10.37 1.38 -8.49
CA ALA A 55 -9.74 1.03 -7.21
C ALA A 55 -10.01 2.10 -6.12
N SER A 56 -9.93 3.39 -6.48
CA SER A 56 -10.28 4.49 -5.57
C SER A 56 -11.73 4.39 -5.08
N SER A 57 -12.67 4.02 -5.95
CA SER A 57 -14.08 3.88 -5.57
C SER A 57 -14.31 2.78 -4.52
N PHE A 58 -13.55 1.68 -4.58
CA PHE A 58 -13.61 0.63 -3.55
C PHE A 58 -13.08 1.11 -2.21
N ALA A 59 -12.00 1.90 -2.21
CA ALA A 59 -11.45 2.50 -1.00
C ALA A 59 -12.45 3.48 -0.34
N ILE A 60 -13.11 4.32 -1.14
CA ILE A 60 -14.15 5.25 -0.67
C ILE A 60 -15.38 4.50 -0.10
N ASN A 61 -15.79 3.42 -0.75
CA ASN A 61 -16.91 2.60 -0.26
C ASN A 61 -16.55 1.89 1.06
N ALA A 62 -15.33 1.41 1.19
CA ALA A 62 -14.85 0.78 2.42
C ALA A 62 -14.80 1.77 3.60
N LYS A 63 -14.45 3.04 3.35
CA LYS A 63 -14.56 4.13 4.32
C LYS A 63 -16.01 4.40 4.75
N THR A 64 -16.94 4.34 3.81
CA THR A 64 -18.36 4.73 4.02
C THR A 64 -19.17 3.65 4.71
N GLU A 65 -18.93 2.38 4.39
CA GLU A 65 -19.75 1.26 4.90
C GLU A 65 -19.17 0.56 6.14
N GLY A 66 -17.92 0.82 6.50
CA GLY A 66 -17.29 0.30 7.73
C GLY A 66 -17.21 -1.23 7.82
N LYS A 67 -17.34 -1.93 6.69
CA LYS A 67 -17.26 -3.40 6.61
C LYS A 67 -15.89 -3.82 6.10
N PHE A 68 -15.05 -4.25 7.04
CA PHE A 68 -13.88 -5.08 6.80
C PHE A 68 -14.02 -6.37 7.62
#